data_AF-A0A821L120-F1
#
_entry.id   AF-A0A821L120-F1
#
_cell.length_a   1.000
_cell.length_b   1.000
_cell.length_c   1.000
_cell.angle_alpha   90.00
_cell.angle_beta   90.00
_cell.angle_gamma   90.00
#
_symmetry.space_group_name_H-M   'P 1'
#
loop_
_entity.id
_entity.type
_entity.pdbx_description
1 polymer ?
#
loop_
_entity_poly.entity_id
_entity_poly.type
_entity_poly.pdbx_seq_one_letter_code
_entity_poly.pdbx_strand_id
1 'polypeptide(L)'
;MNQEILLHNHSPLDSDVSMTSLNGTCIWGISDISDIKNNFASDEQKSIYSSSFYVFPNGYKICLRLFLNGDSKARGTHMSLYFVLMRGNYDYILHWPFQFKIIFTLLN
;
A
#
# COMPACT_ATOMS: atom_id res chain seq x y z
N MET A 1 4.15 -11.11 26.08
CA MET A 1 3.09 -10.73 25.12
C MET A 1 3.34 -9.29 24.70
N ASN A 2 4.40 -9.08 23.93
CA ASN A 2 4.75 -7.82 23.29
C ASN A 2 5.26 -8.24 21.91
N GLN A 3 4.41 -8.19 20.89
CA GLN A 3 4.89 -8.23 19.52
C GLN A 3 5.26 -6.79 19.18
N GLU A 4 6.52 -6.45 19.44
CA GLU A 4 7.14 -5.30 18.81
C GLU A 4 6.90 -5.42 17.31
N ILE A 5 6.22 -4.42 16.79
CA ILE A 5 5.99 -4.21 15.38
C ILE A 5 7.38 -4.17 14.75
N LEU A 6 7.74 -5.25 14.02
CA LEU A 6 8.86 -5.23 13.12
C LEU A 6 8.57 -4.13 12.10
N LEU A 7 9.08 -2.94 12.38
CA LEU A 7 9.43 -1.97 11.36
C LEU A 7 10.48 -2.67 10.51
N HIS A 8 10.02 -3.38 9.47
CA HIS A 8 10.87 -3.77 8.37
C HIS A 8 11.32 -2.45 7.73
N ASN A 9 12.46 -1.96 8.22
CA ASN A 9 13.28 -0.97 7.57
C ASN A 9 13.80 -1.60 6.26
N HIS A 10 12.93 -1.73 5.27
CA HIS A 10 13.41 -1.74 3.91
C HIS A 10 13.58 -0.29 3.50
N SER A 11 14.83 0.08 3.21
CA SER A 11 15.19 1.28 2.48
C SER A 11 14.18 1.53 1.35
N PRO A 12 13.74 2.78 1.11
CA PRO A 12 12.96 3.07 -0.09
C PRO A 12 13.86 2.70 -1.27
N LEU A 13 13.51 1.64 -1.99
CA LEU A 13 14.05 1.46 -3.32
C LEU A 13 13.53 2.68 -4.09
N ASP A 14 14.44 3.52 -4.58
CA ASP A 14 14.18 4.77 -5.30
C ASP A 14 13.47 4.57 -6.67
N SER A 15 12.55 3.60 -6.79
CA SER A 15 11.82 3.28 -8.02
C SER A 15 10.31 3.58 -7.94
N ASP A 16 9.82 4.10 -6.81
CA ASP A 16 8.38 4.22 -6.56
C ASP A 16 7.85 5.64 -6.79
N VAL A 17 7.40 5.93 -8.03
CA VAL A 17 6.74 7.20 -8.36
C VAL A 17 5.25 7.07 -8.04
N SER A 18 4.84 7.60 -6.89
CA SER A 18 3.42 7.81 -6.58
C SER A 18 3.05 9.28 -6.80
N MET A 19 2.14 9.55 -7.74
CA MET A 19 1.53 10.87 -7.86
C MET A 19 0.18 10.85 -7.15
N THR A 20 0.04 11.70 -6.14
CA THR A 20 -1.25 11.93 -5.49
C THR A 20 -1.82 13.25 -5.97
N SER A 21 -3.05 13.23 -6.45
CA SER A 21 -3.80 14.46 -6.73
C SER A 21 -4.62 14.90 -5.51
N LEU A 22 -4.87 16.21 -5.42
CA LEU A 22 -5.61 16.85 -4.31
C LEU A 22 -7.07 16.36 -4.14
N ASN A 23 -7.57 15.53 -5.06
CA ASN A 23 -8.92 14.98 -5.05
C ASN A 23 -8.98 13.52 -4.52
N GLY A 24 -7.92 13.02 -3.91
CA GLY A 24 -7.90 11.68 -3.30
C GLY A 24 -7.59 10.54 -4.26
N THR A 25 -7.14 10.84 -5.48
CA THR A 25 -6.64 9.84 -6.42
C THR A 25 -5.13 9.68 -6.29
N CYS A 26 -4.67 8.42 -6.25
CA CYS A 26 -3.26 8.07 -6.32
C CYS A 26 -3.03 7.20 -7.55
N ILE A 27 -2.02 7.56 -8.36
CA ILE A 27 -1.47 6.70 -9.40
C ILE A 27 -0.16 6.14 -8.86
N TRP A 28 -0.08 4.82 -8.79
CA TRP A 28 1.09 4.09 -8.31
C TRP A 28 1.71 3.31 -9.47
N GLY A 29 2.84 3.82 -9.99
CA GLY A 29 3.61 3.14 -11.01
C GLY A 29 4.57 2.13 -10.38
N ILE A 30 4.43 0.85 -10.74
CA ILE A 30 5.28 -0.22 -10.23
C ILE A 30 6.19 -0.69 -11.35
N SER A 31 7.48 -0.40 -11.23
CA SER A 31 8.53 -0.86 -12.14
C SER A 31 9.05 -2.24 -11.74
N ASP A 32 9.74 -2.91 -12.65
CA ASP A 32 10.54 -4.12 -12.38
C ASP A 32 9.75 -5.29 -11.78
N ILE A 33 8.46 -5.43 -12.13
CA ILE A 33 7.58 -6.51 -11.64
C ILE A 33 8.20 -7.90 -11.81
N SER A 34 8.95 -8.13 -12.90
CA SER A 34 9.64 -9.39 -13.16
C SER A 34 10.69 -9.69 -12.09
N ASP A 35 11.51 -8.71 -11.74
CA ASP A 35 12.55 -8.86 -10.72
C ASP A 35 11.94 -8.99 -9.33
N ILE A 36 10.89 -8.22 -9.05
CA ILE A 36 10.13 -8.33 -7.82
C ILE A 36 9.53 -9.75 -7.69
N LYS A 37 8.95 -10.31 -8.76
CA LYS A 37 8.45 -11.69 -8.76
C LYS A 37 9.56 -12.73 -8.56
N ASN A 38 10.70 -12.55 -9.20
CA ASN A 38 11.83 -13.49 -9.10
C ASN A 38 12.46 -13.46 -7.70
N ASN A 39 12.61 -12.27 -7.11
CA ASN A 39 13.12 -12.08 -5.76
C ASN A 39 12.15 -12.61 -4.69
N PHE A 40 10.86 -12.73 -5.02
CA PHE A 40 9.80 -13.25 -4.14
C PHE A 40 9.33 -14.65 -4.53
N ALA A 41 10.12 -15.37 -5.34
CA ALA A 41 9.89 -16.78 -5.64
C ALA A 41 10.25 -17.71 -4.46
N SER A 42 10.90 -17.19 -3.41
CA SER A 42 11.10 -17.90 -2.14
C SER A 42 9.81 -17.90 -1.30
N ASP A 43 9.66 -18.85 -0.38
CA ASP A 43 8.43 -19.04 0.43
C ASP A 43 8.14 -17.89 1.43
N GLU A 44 8.95 -16.83 1.41
CA GLU A 44 8.75 -15.62 2.20
C GLU A 44 7.80 -14.67 1.46
N GLN A 45 6.55 -14.60 1.92
CA GLN A 45 5.53 -13.72 1.33
C GLN A 45 5.92 -12.25 1.49
N LYS A 46 6.40 -11.63 0.42
CA LYS A 46 6.78 -10.22 0.41
C LYS A 46 5.74 -9.38 -0.34
N SER A 47 5.32 -8.31 0.32
CA SER A 47 4.46 -7.27 -0.23
C SER A 47 5.25 -6.00 -0.46
N ILE A 48 4.87 -5.22 -1.47
CA ILE A 48 5.38 -3.86 -1.67
C ILE A 48 4.34 -2.83 -1.21
N TYR A 49 4.81 -1.65 -0.83
CA TYR A 49 3.98 -0.54 -0.39
C TYR A 49 4.15 0.64 -1.32
N SER A 50 3.07 1.38 -1.57
CA SER A 50 3.18 2.72 -2.16
C SER A 50 3.72 3.71 -1.13
N SER A 51 4.20 4.86 -1.59
CA SER A 51 4.32 6.02 -0.69
C SER A 51 2.96 6.37 -0.08
N SER A 52 2.99 6.91 1.14
CA SER A 52 1.77 7.33 1.84
C SER A 52 1.25 8.65 1.31
N PHE A 53 -0.08 8.80 1.29
CA PHE A 53 -0.76 10.01 0.84
C PHE A 53 -2.02 10.29 1.66
N TYR A 54 -2.57 11.49 1.49
CA TYR A 54 -3.81 11.90 2.14
C TYR A 54 -4.99 11.81 1.17
N VAL A 55 -6.12 11.28 1.64
CA VAL A 55 -7.35 11.15 0.84
C VAL A 55 -7.93 12.51 0.43
N PHE A 56 -7.68 13.54 1.24
CA PHE A 56 -7.96 14.96 0.96
C PHE A 56 -7.07 15.82 1.88
N PRO A 57 -6.93 17.14 1.65
CA PRO A 57 -6.11 18.00 2.50
C PRO A 57 -6.49 17.88 3.98
N ASN A 58 -5.49 17.69 4.86
CA ASN A 58 -5.68 17.46 6.30
C ASN A 58 -6.61 16.26 6.62
N GLY A 59 -6.72 15.30 5.71
CA GLY A 59 -7.59 14.14 5.82
C GLY A 59 -6.92 12.89 6.39
N TYR A 60 -7.53 11.74 6.09
CA TYR A 60 -6.99 10.43 6.43
C TYR A 60 -5.69 10.16 5.67
N LYS A 61 -4.64 9.73 6.39
CA LYS A 61 -3.40 9.25 5.78
C LYS A 61 -3.52 7.77 5.45
N ILE A 62 -3.20 7.39 4.22
CA ILE A 62 -3.22 5.99 3.77
C ILE A 62 -1.98 5.66 2.93
N CYS A 63 -1.72 4.37 2.74
CA CYS A 63 -0.87 3.88 1.66
C CYS A 63 -1.50 2.62 1.04
N LEU A 64 -0.97 2.16 -0.09
CA LEU A 64 -1.37 0.92 -0.72
C LEU A 64 -0.37 -0.19 -0.40
N ARG A 65 -0.85 -1.43 -0.33
CA ARG A 65 -0.03 -2.62 -0.13
C ARG A 65 -0.40 -3.68 -1.16
N LEU A 66 0.57 -4.11 -1.95
CA LEU A 66 0.40 -5.10 -3.02
C LEU A 66 1.16 -6.38 -2.72
N PHE A 67 0.48 -7.51 -2.90
CA PHE A 67 1.05 -8.84 -2.96
C PHE A 67 0.95 -9.34 -4.39
N LEU A 68 2.09 -9.41 -5.09
CA LEU A 68 2.14 -9.84 -6.49
C LEU A 68 1.77 -11.31 -6.69
N ASN A 69 2.02 -12.14 -5.68
CA ASN A 69 1.66 -13.57 -5.69
C ASN A 69 0.44 -13.86 -4.81
N GLY A 70 -0.37 -12.84 -4.52
CA GLY A 70 -1.59 -12.96 -3.74
C GLY A 70 -1.36 -13.10 -2.24
N ASP A 71 -2.43 -12.89 -1.49
CA ASP A 71 -2.46 -13.05 -0.04
C ASP A 71 -3.59 -13.98 0.39
N SER A 72 -3.38 -14.70 1.50
CA SER A 72 -4.33 -15.64 2.07
C SER A 72 -4.88 -16.63 1.03
N LYS A 73 -6.20 -16.67 0.81
CA LYS A 73 -6.88 -17.57 -0.14
C LYS A 73 -6.53 -17.31 -1.61
N ALA A 74 -5.97 -16.13 -1.93
CA ALA A 74 -5.56 -15.76 -3.28
C ALA A 74 -4.09 -16.10 -3.59
N ARG A 75 -3.35 -16.64 -2.60
CA ARG A 75 -1.94 -16.97 -2.74
C ARG A 75 -1.69 -17.91 -3.92
N GLY A 76 -0.70 -17.58 -4.75
CA GLY A 76 -0.29 -18.36 -5.92
C GLY A 76 -1.18 -18.22 -7.15
N THR A 77 -2.32 -17.52 -7.07
CA THR A 77 -3.32 -17.52 -8.15
C THR A 77 -3.73 -16.13 -8.62
N HIS A 78 -3.69 -15.13 -7.75
CA HIS A 78 -4.08 -13.75 -8.07
C HIS A 78 -3.10 -12.77 -7.46
N MET A 79 -3.25 -11.49 -7.82
CA MET A 79 -2.67 -10.39 -7.04
C MET A 79 -3.65 -9.95 -5.96
N SER A 80 -3.14 -9.51 -4.81
CA SER A 80 -3.97 -8.96 -3.74
C SER A 80 -3.51 -7.54 -3.41
N LEU A 81 -4.43 -6.60 -3.48
CA LEU A 81 -4.19 -5.18 -3.23
C LEU A 81 -5.07 -4.70 -2.07
N TYR A 82 -4.46 -3.95 -1.16
CA TYR A 82 -5.11 -3.40 0.03
C TYR A 82 -4.81 -1.91 0.15
N PHE A 83 -5.72 -1.17 0.77
CA PHE A 83 -5.36 0.11 1.37
C PHE A 83 -5.04 -0.11 2.85
N VAL A 84 -4.12 0.68 3.36
CA VAL A 84 -3.70 0.67 4.76
C VAL A 84 -3.98 2.05 5.34
N LEU A 85 -4.85 2.13 6.34
CA LEU A 85 -5.01 3.34 7.14
C LEU A 85 -3.78 3.53 8.02
N MET A 86 -3.15 4.69 7.88
CA MET A 86 -1.97 5.08 8.65
C MET A 86 -2.35 6.14 9.68
N ARG A 87 -1.56 6.23 10.76
CA ARG A 87 -1.68 7.35 11.70
C ARG A 87 -1.33 8.66 10.98
N GLY A 88 -2.28 9.58 10.91
CA GLY A 88 -2.15 10.89 10.30
C GLY A 88 -1.88 11.98 11.34
N ASN A 89 -1.37 13.12 10.88
CA ASN A 89 -1.18 14.29 11.75
C ASN A 89 -2.51 14.96 12.14
N TYR A 90 -3.59 14.64 11.42
CA TYR A 90 -4.89 15.28 11.55
C TYR A 90 -5.97 14.35 12.13
N ASP A 91 -5.60 13.16 12.59
CA ASP A 91 -6.57 12.14 13.06
C ASP A 91 -7.52 12.66 14.16
N TYR A 92 -7.08 13.67 14.92
CA TYR A 92 -7.83 14.30 16.01
C TYR A 92 -9.05 15.12 15.55
N ILE A 93 -9.08 15.56 14.29
CA ILE A 93 -10.23 16.29 13.71
C ILE A 93 -11.10 15.41 12.80
N LEU A 94 -10.71 14.15 12.58
CA LEU A 94 -11.39 13.27 11.63
C LEU A 94 -12.50 12.48 12.32
N HIS A 95 -13.60 12.28 11.59
CA HIS A 95 -14.74 11.49 12.05
C HIS A 95 -14.52 10.00 11.88
N TRP A 96 -14.24 9.30 12.96
CA TRP A 96 -14.08 7.86 12.96
C TRP A 96 -15.42 7.13 13.13
N PRO A 97 -15.59 5.93 12.55
CA PRO A 97 -14.61 5.19 11.74
C PRO A 97 -14.48 5.75 10.32
N PHE A 98 -13.45 5.33 9.57
CA PHE A 98 -13.32 5.68 8.15
C PHE A 98 -14.54 5.19 7.34
N GLN A 99 -15.25 6.10 6.65
CA GLN A 99 -16.50 5.80 5.93
C GLN A 99 -16.44 6.05 4.41
N PHE A 100 -15.26 6.35 3.86
CA PHE A 100 -15.16 6.68 2.43
C PHE A 100 -15.13 5.42 1.58
N LYS A 101 -15.76 5.49 0.40
CA LYS A 101 -15.68 4.44 -0.61
C LYS A 101 -14.31 4.48 -1.29
N ILE A 102 -13.62 3.36 -1.30
CA ILE A 102 -12.38 3.17 -2.05
C ILE A 102 -12.68 2.42 -3.35
N ILE A 103 -12.04 2.86 -4.43
CA ILE A 103 -12.09 2.20 -5.74
C ILE A 103 -10.66 1.88 -6.16
N PHE A 104 -10.41 0.61 -6.47
CA PHE A 104 -9.16 0.15 -7.04
C PHE A 104 -9.33 -0.07 -8.55
N THR A 105 -8.39 0.45 -9.33
CA THR A 105 -8.33 0.25 -10.77
C THR A 105 -6.92 -0.17 -11.14
N LEU A 106 -6.79 -1.29 -11.85
CA LEU A 106 -5.55 -1.68 -12.50
C LEU A 106 -5.53 -1.06 -13.90
N LEU A 107 -4.50 -0.28 -14.20
CA LEU A 107 -4.30 0.36 -15.50
C LEU A 107 -3.36 -0.49 -16.35
N ASN A 108 -3.58 -0.54 -17.67
CA ASN A 108 -2.69 -1.23 -18.63
C ASN A 108 -1.73 -0.27 -19.33
#